data_AF-A0A0J6VIZ5-F1
#
_entry.id   AF-A0A0J6VIZ5-F1
#
_cell.length_a   1.000
_cell.length_b   1.000
_cell.length_c   1.000
_cell.angle_alpha   90.00
_cell.angle_beta   90.00
_cell.angle_gamma   90.00
#
_symmetry.space_group_name_H-M   'P 1'
#
loop_
_entity.id
_entity.type
_entity.pdbx_description
1 polymer ?
#
loop_
_entity_poly.entity_id
_entity_poly.type
_entity_poly.pdbx_seq_one_letter_code
_entity_poly.pdbx_strand_id
1 'polypeptide(L)'
;MRRVSNSGSGARPAQPSGNPAPADTRQQVVDAAVARVVENVTASLKSMIPEHAIRRLIELEVRAAVQAMPLQEAPLPLPDPQPSSTLASDRIAYRVEEVAEIAGVSRALVWKWIRKGGLLSRKINGVRLIRRVDLETFIDAMPASRGGPKDE
;
A
#
# COMPACT_ATOMS: atom_id res chain seq x y z
N MET A 1 -27.05 45.55 62.24
CA MET A 1 -27.48 44.93 63.51
C MET A 1 -26.78 43.58 63.67
N ARG A 2 -26.11 43.40 64.82
CA ARG A 2 -25.74 42.15 65.58
C ARG A 2 -25.39 40.87 64.78
N ARG A 3 -24.11 40.43 64.80
CA ARG A 3 -23.46 39.49 65.77
C ARG A 3 -24.14 38.11 65.88
N VAL A 4 -23.42 37.04 65.49
CA VAL A 4 -23.18 35.79 66.27
C VAL A 4 -21.98 35.09 65.58
N SER A 5 -20.75 35.08 66.10
CA SER A 5 -20.19 34.19 67.14
C SER A 5 -20.53 32.72 66.94
N ASN A 6 -19.56 31.88 66.54
CA ASN A 6 -19.52 30.52 67.07
C ASN A 6 -18.09 30.02 67.27
N SER A 7 -17.84 29.62 68.51
CA SER A 7 -16.60 29.14 69.08
C SER A 7 -16.74 27.62 69.17
N GLY A 8 -15.85 26.86 68.53
CA GLY A 8 -15.90 25.39 68.54
C GLY A 8 -14.51 24.81 68.75
N SER A 9 -14.12 24.71 70.02
CA SER A 9 -12.94 24.01 70.52
C SER A 9 -13.15 22.50 70.44
N GLY A 10 -12.15 21.72 70.03
CA GLY A 10 -12.24 20.26 70.00
C GLY A 10 -11.00 19.53 69.51
N ALA A 11 -10.10 19.24 70.46
CA ALA A 11 -9.18 18.09 70.54
C ALA A 11 -8.47 17.60 69.26
N ARG A 12 -7.18 17.92 69.15
CA ARG A 12 -6.23 17.20 68.27
C ARG A 12 -5.63 15.99 69.01
N PRO A 13 -5.57 14.80 68.38
CA PRO A 13 -4.85 13.65 68.91
C PRO A 13 -3.33 13.90 68.88
N ALA A 14 -2.64 13.41 69.91
CA ALA A 14 -1.19 13.47 70.05
C ALA A 14 -0.51 12.80 68.85
N GLN A 15 0.26 13.57 68.08
CA GLN A 15 1.15 13.06 67.05
C GLN A 15 2.40 12.46 67.73
N PRO A 16 2.81 11.22 67.39
CA PRO A 16 4.10 10.68 67.83
C PRO A 16 5.23 11.46 67.17
N SER A 17 6.00 12.18 67.99
CA SER A 17 7.20 12.90 67.57
C SER A 17 8.35 11.90 67.37
N GLY A 18 8.30 11.16 66.26
CA GLY A 18 9.43 10.40 65.74
C GLY A 18 10.27 11.33 64.88
N ASN A 19 11.32 11.90 65.44
CA ASN A 19 12.28 12.73 64.72
C ASN A 19 13.22 11.80 63.94
N PRO A 20 13.15 11.70 62.58
CA PRO A 20 14.08 10.88 61.83
C PRO A 20 15.48 11.48 61.90
N ALA A 21 16.48 10.63 62.13
CA ALA A 21 17.87 10.99 62.32
C ALA A 21 18.44 11.78 61.10
N PRO A 22 19.36 12.74 61.31
CA PRO A 22 19.81 13.69 60.29
C PRO A 22 20.72 13.10 59.18
N ALA A 23 20.98 11.79 59.19
CA ALA A 23 21.78 11.13 58.15
C ALA A 23 20.98 10.95 56.84
N ASP A 24 19.67 10.78 56.93
CA ASP A 24 18.80 10.52 55.77
C ASP A 24 18.60 11.75 54.89
N THR A 25 18.67 12.96 55.45
CA THR A 25 18.32 14.18 54.71
C THR A 25 19.30 14.50 53.59
N ARG A 26 20.61 14.26 53.79
CA ARG A 26 21.61 14.51 52.74
C ARG A 26 21.50 13.51 51.60
N GLN A 27 21.30 12.23 51.92
CA GLN A 27 21.13 11.19 50.92
C GLN A 27 19.83 11.41 50.13
N GLN A 28 18.73 11.77 50.80
CA GLN A 28 17.46 12.12 50.14
C GLN A 28 17.59 13.30 49.19
N VAL A 29 18.38 14.32 49.53
CA VAL A 29 18.62 15.47 48.64
C VAL A 29 19.44 15.05 47.42
N VAL A 30 20.44 14.17 47.58
CA VAL A 30 21.23 13.63 46.47
C VAL A 30 20.35 12.76 45.56
N ASP A 31 19.57 11.84 46.12
CA ASP A 31 18.69 10.96 45.35
C ASP A 31 17.61 11.75 44.59
N ALA A 32 17.04 12.79 45.22
CA ALA A 32 16.09 13.68 44.57
C ALA A 32 16.73 14.52 43.44
N ALA A 33 17.99 14.93 43.59
CA ALA A 33 18.72 15.64 42.54
C ALA A 33 19.05 14.71 41.35
N VAL A 34 19.50 13.48 41.63
CA VAL A 34 19.76 12.47 40.60
C VAL A 34 18.49 12.14 39.83
N ALA A 35 17.36 11.95 40.50
CA ALA A 35 16.08 11.67 39.85
C ALA A 35 15.69 12.77 38.85
N ARG A 36 15.85 14.05 39.23
CA ARG A 36 15.55 15.19 38.35
C ARG A 36 16.49 15.28 37.15
N VAL A 37 17.77 14.97 37.34
CA VAL A 37 18.74 14.94 36.24
C VAL A 37 18.40 13.83 35.26
N VAL A 38 18.10 12.63 35.75
CA VAL A 38 17.69 11.49 34.91
C VAL A 38 16.42 11.84 34.14
N GLU A 39 15.41 12.41 34.78
CA GLU A 39 14.15 12.79 34.14
C GLU A 39 14.37 13.83 33.03
N ASN A 40 15.16 14.87 33.29
CA ASN A 40 15.50 15.90 32.30
C ASN A 40 16.29 15.34 31.10
N VAL A 41 17.26 14.46 31.35
CA VAL A 41 18.04 13.80 30.27
C VAL A 41 17.13 12.90 29.44
N THR A 42 16.24 12.14 30.08
CA THR A 42 15.31 11.24 29.38
C THR A 42 14.30 12.01 28.54
N ALA A 43 13.77 13.12 29.07
CA ALA A 43 12.87 14.02 28.33
C ALA A 43 13.59 14.68 27.14
N SER A 44 14.83 15.13 27.33
CA SER A 44 15.65 15.72 26.27
C SER A 44 15.95 14.70 25.15
N LEU A 45 16.34 13.47 25.48
CA LEU A 45 16.58 12.41 24.51
C LEU A 45 15.31 12.02 23.74
N LYS A 46 14.16 11.93 24.41
CA LYS A 46 12.86 11.70 23.76
C LYS A 46 12.45 12.83 22.82
N SER A 47 12.86 14.07 23.11
CA SER A 47 12.59 15.22 22.25
C SER A 47 13.51 15.31 21.03
N MET A 48 14.75 14.80 21.14
CA MET A 48 15.75 14.86 20.06
C MET A 48 15.61 13.74 19.04
N ILE A 49 14.98 12.62 19.39
CA ILE A 49 14.65 11.54 18.46
C ILE A 49 13.14 11.58 18.24
N PRO A 50 12.67 12.18 17.13
CA PRO A 50 11.25 12.16 16.84
C PRO A 50 10.79 10.70 16.73
N GLU A 51 9.74 10.30 17.42
CA GLU A 51 9.22 8.92 17.34
C GLU A 51 8.94 8.50 15.89
N HIS A 52 8.58 9.46 15.04
CA HIS A 52 8.40 9.23 13.60
C HIS A 52 9.70 8.84 12.88
N ALA A 53 10.87 9.25 13.36
CA ALA A 53 12.17 8.89 12.80
C ALA A 53 12.54 7.43 13.11
N ILE A 54 12.27 6.96 14.33
CA ILE A 54 12.43 5.54 14.71
C ILE A 54 11.48 4.69 13.86
N ARG A 55 10.22 5.12 13.72
CA ARG A 55 9.24 4.42 12.88
C ARG A 55 9.66 4.35 11.41
N ARG A 56 10.18 5.45 10.86
CA ARG A 56 10.71 5.53 9.49
C ARG A 56 11.91 4.61 9.27
N LEU A 57 12.84 4.54 10.23
CA LEU A 57 14.00 3.65 10.17
C LEU A 57 13.56 2.18 10.16
N ILE A 58 12.61 1.80 11.02
CA ILE A 58 12.06 0.44 11.04
C ILE A 58 11.33 0.11 9.74
N GLU A 59 10.50 1.02 9.22
CA GLU A 59 9.80 0.83 7.94
C GLU A 59 10.76 0.69 6.76
N LEU A 60 11.85 1.47 6.73
CA LEU A 60 12.86 1.37 5.69
C LEU A 60 13.59 0.03 5.73
N GLU A 61 13.96 -0.44 6.92
CA GLU A 61 14.66 -1.71 7.09
C GLU A 61 13.76 -2.91 6.74
N VAL A 62 12.50 -2.89 7.16
CA VAL A 62 11.50 -3.91 6.80
C VAL A 62 11.27 -3.93 5.28
N ARG A 63 11.19 -2.76 4.64
CA ARG A 63 11.04 -2.67 3.19
C ARG A 63 12.26 -3.19 2.44
N ALA A 64 13.46 -2.88 2.91
CA ALA A 64 14.71 -3.40 2.35
C ALA A 64 14.79 -4.92 2.52
N ALA A 65 14.43 -5.47 3.68
CA ALA A 65 14.40 -6.90 3.94
C ALA A 65 13.37 -7.64 3.06
N VAL A 66 12.16 -7.09 2.90
CA VAL A 66 11.12 -7.65 2.02
C VAL A 66 11.56 -7.63 0.55
N GLN A 67 12.33 -6.62 0.12
CA GLN A 67 12.88 -6.56 -1.23
C GLN A 67 14.11 -7.45 -1.44
N ALA A 68 14.89 -7.69 -0.38
CA ALA A 68 16.08 -8.53 -0.41
C ALA A 68 15.80 -10.01 -0.18
N MET A 69 14.57 -10.37 0.22
CA MET A 69 14.12 -11.75 0.11
C MET A 69 14.08 -12.11 -1.37
N PRO A 70 14.96 -13.01 -1.86
CA PRO A 70 14.73 -13.61 -3.16
C PRO A 70 13.36 -14.24 -3.04
N LEU A 71 12.43 -13.84 -3.90
CA LEU A 71 11.24 -14.63 -4.17
C LEU A 71 11.77 -16.04 -4.33
N GLN A 72 11.53 -16.88 -3.32
CA GLN A 72 11.69 -18.31 -3.43
C GLN A 72 10.94 -18.60 -4.71
N GLU A 73 11.70 -18.95 -5.75
CA GLU A 73 11.21 -19.20 -7.09
C GLU A 73 10.22 -20.33 -6.89
N ALA A 74 8.96 -19.95 -6.64
CA ALA A 74 7.86 -20.86 -6.63
C ALA A 74 8.05 -21.60 -7.94
N PRO A 75 8.18 -22.94 -7.94
CA PRO A 75 8.42 -23.69 -9.16
C PRO A 75 7.42 -23.12 -10.14
N LEU A 76 7.95 -22.42 -11.14
CA LEU A 76 7.13 -21.62 -12.04
C LEU A 76 5.98 -22.54 -12.42
N PRO A 77 4.70 -22.13 -12.30
CA PRO A 77 3.67 -22.86 -13.01
C PRO A 77 4.25 -22.98 -14.42
N LEU A 78 4.59 -24.21 -14.82
CA LEU A 78 5.20 -24.49 -16.11
C LEU A 78 4.46 -23.57 -17.06
N PRO A 79 5.12 -22.60 -17.71
CA PRO A 79 4.41 -21.73 -18.63
C PRO A 79 3.67 -22.68 -19.53
N ASP A 80 2.34 -22.71 -19.44
CA ASP A 80 1.49 -23.49 -20.33
C ASP A 80 2.12 -23.27 -21.70
N PRO A 81 2.52 -24.34 -22.41
CA PRO A 81 3.42 -24.25 -23.55
C PRO A 81 2.96 -23.08 -24.40
N GLN A 82 3.69 -21.96 -24.28
CA GLN A 82 3.36 -20.73 -25.00
C GLN A 82 3.34 -21.19 -26.44
N PRO A 83 2.17 -21.18 -27.12
CA PRO A 83 2.06 -21.80 -28.42
C PRO A 83 3.01 -21.04 -29.30
N SER A 84 4.14 -21.68 -29.62
CA SER A 84 5.35 -21.11 -30.14
C SER A 84 5.01 -20.03 -31.16
N SER A 85 5.36 -18.78 -30.84
CA SER A 85 5.00 -17.59 -31.63
C SER A 85 5.54 -17.63 -33.07
N THR A 86 6.41 -18.59 -33.40
CA THR A 86 6.85 -18.90 -34.77
C THR A 86 5.78 -19.57 -35.63
N LEU A 87 4.78 -20.26 -35.04
CA LEU A 87 3.62 -20.78 -35.77
C LEU A 87 2.52 -19.72 -35.97
N ALA A 88 2.61 -18.54 -35.33
CA ALA A 88 1.59 -17.50 -35.45
C ALA A 88 1.55 -16.87 -36.85
N SER A 89 2.69 -16.79 -37.54
CA SER A 89 2.80 -16.25 -38.90
C SER A 89 2.11 -17.10 -39.97
N ASP A 90 1.86 -18.39 -39.68
CA ASP A 90 1.20 -19.32 -40.62
C ASP A 90 -0.27 -19.62 -40.24
N ARG A 91 -0.80 -18.94 -39.20
CA ARG A 91 -2.21 -19.14 -38.81
C ARG A 91 -3.15 -18.52 -39.83
N ILE A 92 -4.00 -19.37 -40.40
CA ILE A 92 -5.04 -18.97 -41.37
C ILE A 92 -6.27 -18.31 -40.70
N ALA A 93 -6.47 -18.53 -39.41
CA ALA A 93 -7.59 -18.00 -38.65
C ALA A 93 -7.25 -17.84 -37.15
N TYR A 94 -7.94 -16.89 -36.52
CA TYR A 94 -7.77 -16.48 -35.13
C TYR A 94 -9.10 -16.57 -34.38
N ARG A 95 -9.04 -16.83 -33.08
CA ARG A 95 -10.17 -16.72 -32.16
C ARG A 95 -10.43 -15.26 -31.79
N VAL A 96 -11.60 -14.99 -31.21
CA VAL A 96 -12.00 -13.63 -30.81
C VAL A 96 -11.02 -13.02 -29.81
N GLU A 97 -10.48 -13.84 -28.90
CA GLU A 97 -9.50 -13.43 -27.91
C GLU A 97 -8.19 -12.97 -28.57
N GLU A 98 -7.69 -13.77 -29.51
CA GLU A 98 -6.46 -13.47 -30.25
C GLU A 98 -6.63 -12.22 -31.13
N VAL A 99 -7.79 -12.07 -31.77
CA VAL A 99 -8.09 -10.86 -32.57
C VAL A 99 -8.10 -9.60 -31.70
N ALA A 100 -8.62 -9.69 -30.48
CA ALA A 100 -8.62 -8.56 -29.54
C ALA A 100 -7.19 -8.12 -29.20
N GLU A 101 -6.30 -9.09 -28.98
CA GLU A 101 -4.88 -8.85 -28.70
C GLU A 101 -4.15 -8.27 -29.92
N ILE A 102 -4.33 -8.86 -31.11
CA ILE A 102 -3.70 -8.41 -32.37
C ILE A 102 -4.15 -6.99 -32.73
N ALA A 103 -5.44 -6.68 -32.61
CA ALA A 103 -5.98 -5.38 -32.94
C ALA A 103 -5.82 -4.33 -31.81
N GLY A 104 -5.34 -4.73 -30.63
CA GLY A 104 -5.16 -3.83 -29.48
C GLY A 104 -6.48 -3.29 -28.91
N VAL A 105 -7.55 -4.08 -28.96
CA VAL A 105 -8.90 -3.68 -28.51
C VAL A 105 -9.49 -4.64 -27.49
N SER A 106 -10.59 -4.24 -26.86
CA SER A 106 -11.31 -5.14 -25.95
C SER A 106 -12.10 -6.22 -26.71
N ARG A 107 -12.21 -7.42 -26.10
CA ARG A 107 -13.03 -8.52 -26.65
C ARG A 107 -14.47 -8.10 -26.94
N ALA A 108 -15.05 -7.25 -26.10
CA ALA A 108 -16.40 -6.72 -26.30
C ALA A 108 -16.53 -5.90 -27.59
N LEU A 109 -15.47 -5.15 -27.96
CA LEU A 109 -15.44 -4.41 -29.21
C LEU A 109 -15.38 -5.35 -30.43
N VAL A 110 -14.60 -6.42 -30.36
CA VAL A 110 -14.55 -7.44 -31.42
C VAL A 110 -15.92 -8.09 -31.61
N TRP A 111 -16.60 -8.46 -30.51
CA TRP A 111 -17.98 -8.95 -30.57
C TRP A 111 -18.96 -7.93 -31.18
N LYS A 112 -18.78 -6.65 -30.90
CA LYS A 112 -19.57 -5.57 -31.50
C LYS A 112 -19.32 -5.47 -33.00
N TRP A 113 -18.08 -5.60 -33.47
CA TRP A 113 -17.76 -5.62 -34.91
C TRP A 113 -18.38 -6.81 -35.63
N ILE A 114 -18.32 -8.00 -35.02
CA ILE A 114 -18.97 -9.21 -35.55
C ILE A 114 -20.48 -9.01 -35.61
N ARG A 115 -21.10 -8.51 -34.53
CA ARG A 115 -22.56 -8.31 -34.46
C ARG A 115 -23.06 -7.28 -35.47
N LYS A 116 -22.26 -6.24 -35.73
CA LYS A 116 -22.55 -5.22 -36.75
C LYS A 116 -22.36 -5.72 -38.18
N GLY A 117 -21.81 -6.92 -38.37
CA GLY A 117 -21.47 -7.46 -39.69
C GLY A 117 -20.22 -6.83 -40.31
N GLY A 118 -19.46 -6.04 -39.55
CA GLY A 118 -18.23 -5.41 -40.03
C GLY A 118 -17.06 -6.39 -40.12
N LEU A 119 -17.02 -7.38 -39.23
CA LEU A 119 -15.98 -8.40 -39.20
C LEU A 119 -16.56 -9.80 -39.48
N LEU A 120 -16.15 -10.40 -40.60
CA LEU A 120 -16.58 -11.75 -40.99
C LEU A 120 -16.04 -12.79 -40.01
N SER A 121 -16.92 -13.69 -39.58
CA SER A 121 -16.55 -14.79 -38.69
C SER A 121 -17.34 -16.05 -38.99
N ARG A 122 -16.70 -17.21 -38.80
CA ARG A 122 -17.28 -18.54 -39.00
C ARG A 122 -17.31 -19.30 -37.69
N LYS A 123 -18.40 -20.01 -37.43
CA LYS A 123 -18.50 -20.92 -36.27
C LYS A 123 -18.14 -22.33 -36.72
N ILE A 124 -17.10 -22.91 -36.14
CA ILE A 124 -16.61 -24.27 -36.41
C ILE A 124 -16.50 -24.99 -35.06
N ASN A 125 -17.19 -26.12 -34.91
CA ASN A 125 -17.17 -26.94 -33.67
C ASN A 125 -17.43 -26.13 -32.39
N GLY A 126 -18.39 -25.20 -32.42
CA GLY A 126 -18.73 -24.36 -31.27
C GLY A 126 -17.83 -23.13 -31.07
N VAL A 127 -16.69 -23.06 -31.75
CA VAL A 127 -15.72 -21.96 -31.66
C VAL A 127 -15.94 -20.96 -32.80
N ARG A 128 -15.84 -19.67 -32.51
CA ARG A 128 -15.90 -18.61 -33.53
C ARG A 128 -14.49 -18.24 -33.98
N LEU A 129 -14.25 -18.40 -35.27
CA LEU A 129 -12.97 -18.12 -35.92
C LEU A 129 -13.13 -16.99 -36.93
N ILE A 130 -12.11 -16.14 -36.99
CA ILE A 130 -11.99 -15.00 -37.90
C ILE A 130 -10.79 -15.29 -38.78
N ARG A 131 -10.96 -15.26 -40.10
CA ARG A 131 -9.83 -15.52 -41.00
C ARG A 131 -8.86 -14.35 -40.93
N ARG A 132 -7.57 -14.65 -41.07
CA ARG A 132 -6.52 -13.62 -41.12
C ARG A 132 -6.80 -12.57 -42.20
N VAL A 133 -7.13 -13.02 -43.41
CA VAL A 133 -7.43 -12.15 -44.55
C VAL A 133 -8.60 -11.20 -44.30
N ASP A 134 -9.63 -11.67 -43.58
CA ASP A 134 -10.82 -10.86 -43.29
C ASP A 134 -10.50 -9.80 -42.21
N LEU A 135 -9.65 -10.14 -41.24
CA LEU A 135 -9.18 -9.21 -40.21
C LEU A 135 -8.28 -8.12 -40.80
N GLU A 136 -7.30 -8.50 -41.63
CA GLU A 136 -6.41 -7.55 -42.31
C GLU A 136 -7.22 -6.60 -43.19
N THR A 137 -8.12 -7.12 -44.02
CA THR A 137 -9.03 -6.30 -44.85
C THR A 137 -9.88 -5.35 -44.00
N PHE A 138 -10.37 -5.80 -42.84
CA PHE A 138 -11.15 -4.96 -41.94
C PHE A 138 -10.31 -3.82 -41.34
N ILE A 139 -9.07 -4.09 -40.95
CA ILE A 139 -8.15 -3.08 -40.42
C ILE A 139 -7.78 -2.07 -41.50
N ASP A 140 -7.46 -2.54 -42.70
CA ASP A 140 -7.12 -1.68 -43.85
C ASP A 140 -8.30 -0.79 -44.29
N ALA A 141 -9.53 -1.30 -44.14
CA ALA A 141 -10.76 -0.56 -44.43
C ALA A 141 -11.15 0.45 -43.34
N MET A 142 -10.57 0.36 -42.13
CA MET A 142 -10.88 1.32 -41.08
C MET A 142 -10.29 2.69 -41.44
N PRO A 143 -11.07 3.78 -41.36
CA PRO A 143 -10.53 5.10 -41.59
C PRO A 143 -9.44 5.33 -40.55
N ALA A 144 -8.21 5.60 -40.99
CA ALA A 144 -7.17 6.07 -40.11
C ALA A 144 -7.71 7.33 -39.44
N SER A 145 -8.12 7.22 -38.17
CA SER A 145 -8.54 8.36 -37.38
C SER A 145 -7.27 9.16 -37.13
N ARG A 146 -6.88 9.98 -38.12
CA ARG A 146 -5.88 11.02 -37.96
C ARG A 146 -6.40 11.88 -36.83
N GLY A 147 -5.82 11.72 -35.64
CA GLY A 147 -5.77 12.83 -34.70
C GLY A 147 -5.09 13.96 -35.45
N GLY A 148 -5.89 14.82 -36.08
CA GLY A 148 -5.39 16.04 -36.70
C GLY A 148 -4.69 16.86 -35.63
N PRO A 149 -3.62 17.60 -35.97
CA PRO A 149 -3.03 18.54 -35.05
C PRO A 149 -4.14 19.45 -34.53
N LYS A 150 -4.23 19.53 -33.20
CA LYS A 150 -5.04 20.54 -32.55
C LYS A 150 -4.27 21.83 -32.77
N ASP A 151 -4.59 22.55 -33.83
CA ASP A 151 -4.11 23.91 -34.03
C ASP A 151 -4.59 24.73 -32.82
N GLU A 152 -3.67 25.08 -31.93
CA GLU A 152 -3.84 26.01 -30.81
C GLU A 152 -2.76 27.09 -30.92
#